data_AF-A0A4U8TD69-F1
#
_entry.id   AF-A0A4U8TD69-F1
#
_cell.length_a   1.000
_cell.length_b   1.000
_cell.length_c   1.000
_cell.angle_alpha   90.00
_cell.angle_beta   90.00
_cell.angle_gamma   90.00
#
_symmetry.space_group_name_H-M   'P 1'
#
loop_
_entity.id
_entity.type
_entity.pdbx_description
1 polymer ?
#
loop_
_entity_poly.entity_id
_entity_poly.type
_entity_poly.pdbx_seq_one_letter_code
_entity_poly.pdbx_strand_id
1 'polypeptide(L)'
;NHKNFFGRIPNYADYSNTCALQVSYALNYGGMPLHTLIKKKEYKSMYGKDKQYLYILGADYIGRFLNDKWGKPEISGTLHNNIDRQAMLTKLKRQKGIATMRGNHFVNNISVGSFSHVTLWNLDEFVDVQNGTNINFLDEESQRKLYYNIEFYLAQTFSFWELL
;
A
#
# COMPACT_ATOMS: atom_id res chain seq x y z
N ASN A 1 -18.01 -5.46 -3.17
CA ASN A 1 -18.36 -4.40 -2.19
C ASN A 1 -17.69 -4.72 -0.85
N HIS A 2 -16.66 -3.97 -0.45
CA HIS A 2 -15.91 -4.18 0.80
C HIS A 2 -16.80 -4.13 2.05
N LYS A 3 -17.92 -3.41 2.01
CA LYS A 3 -18.89 -3.31 3.13
C LYS A 3 -19.54 -4.65 3.49
N ASN A 4 -19.61 -5.60 2.55
CA ASN A 4 -20.16 -6.94 2.81
C ASN A 4 -19.08 -7.94 3.26
N PHE A 5 -17.81 -7.60 3.10
CA PHE A 5 -16.69 -8.52 3.33
C PHE A 5 -16.52 -8.90 4.81
N PHE A 6 -16.84 -7.98 5.73
CA PHE A 6 -16.70 -8.18 7.17
C PHE A 6 -18.02 -8.48 7.90
N GLY A 7 -19.14 -8.56 7.16
CA GLY A 7 -20.48 -8.60 7.74
C GLY A 7 -20.97 -7.21 8.19
N ARG A 8 -22.28 -7.05 8.41
CA ARG A 8 -22.86 -5.79 8.90
C ARG A 8 -22.48 -5.60 10.37
N ILE A 9 -21.53 -4.73 10.65
CA ILE A 9 -21.15 -4.34 12.02
C ILE A 9 -21.71 -2.94 12.28
N PRO A 10 -22.50 -2.70 13.35
CA PRO A 10 -22.86 -1.34 13.75
C PRO A 10 -21.58 -0.56 14.11
N ASN A 11 -21.46 0.70 13.64
CA ASN A 11 -20.25 1.53 13.72
C ASN A 11 -19.08 1.09 12.82
N TYR A 12 -19.39 0.55 11.63
CA TYR A 12 -18.38 0.25 10.61
C TYR A 12 -17.57 1.51 10.27
N ALA A 13 -16.28 1.52 10.60
CA ALA A 13 -15.36 2.53 10.11
C ALA A 13 -15.31 2.43 8.58
N ASP A 14 -15.42 3.56 7.87
CA ASP A 14 -15.36 3.56 6.42
C ASP A 14 -13.95 3.19 5.97
N TYR A 15 -13.72 1.90 5.73
CA TYR A 15 -12.50 1.38 5.12
C TYR A 15 -12.56 1.59 3.60
N SER A 16 -12.76 2.85 3.19
CA SER A 16 -12.81 3.28 1.80
C SER A 16 -11.49 3.00 1.07
N ASN A 17 -10.37 3.03 1.81
CA ASN A 17 -9.07 2.60 1.30
C ASN A 17 -8.93 1.07 1.37
N THR A 18 -9.13 0.40 0.23
CA THR A 18 -9.07 -1.05 0.12
C THR A 18 -7.67 -1.62 -0.10
N CYS A 19 -6.62 -0.79 -0.21
CA CYS A 19 -5.27 -1.27 -0.55
C CYS A 19 -4.74 -2.29 0.47
N ALA A 20 -4.87 -1.99 1.76
CA ALA A 20 -4.43 -2.87 2.84
C ALA A 20 -5.28 -4.15 2.93
N LEU A 21 -6.57 -4.06 2.59
CA LEU A 21 -7.45 -5.22 2.50
C LEU A 21 -7.02 -6.15 1.35
N GLN A 22 -6.72 -5.60 0.18
CA GLN A 22 -6.26 -6.37 -0.98
C GLN A 22 -4.94 -7.08 -0.69
N VAL A 23 -3.98 -6.40 -0.07
CA VAL A 23 -2.71 -7.02 0.31
C VAL A 23 -2.89 -8.04 1.44
N SER A 24 -3.74 -7.77 2.43
CA SER A 24 -4.10 -8.77 3.45
C SER A 24 -4.73 -10.02 2.84
N TYR A 25 -5.59 -9.84 1.84
CA TYR A 25 -6.18 -10.95 1.11
C TYR A 25 -5.10 -11.75 0.37
N ALA A 26 -4.22 -11.07 -0.37
CA ALA A 26 -3.10 -11.71 -1.06
C ALA A 26 -2.20 -12.51 -0.10
N LEU A 27 -1.89 -11.98 1.09
CA LEU A 27 -1.11 -12.70 2.11
C LEU A 27 -1.84 -13.96 2.58
N ASN A 28 -3.11 -13.85 2.97
CA ASN A 28 -3.89 -14.97 3.48
C ASN A 28 -4.00 -16.14 2.50
N TYR A 29 -4.25 -15.84 1.22
CA TYR A 29 -4.43 -16.85 0.18
C TYR A 29 -3.13 -17.21 -0.56
N GLY A 30 -2.07 -16.42 -0.38
CA GLY A 30 -0.73 -16.64 -0.93
C GLY A 30 0.17 -17.51 -0.04
N GLY A 31 -0.41 -18.24 0.91
CA GLY A 31 0.35 -19.14 1.80
C GLY A 31 0.80 -18.51 3.12
N MET A 32 0.37 -17.29 3.44
CA MET A 32 0.64 -16.64 4.72
C MET A 32 -0.63 -16.21 5.45
N PRO A 33 -1.37 -17.17 6.06
CA PRO A 33 -2.56 -16.86 6.84
C PRO A 33 -2.26 -15.91 8.00
N LEU A 34 -2.79 -14.69 7.97
CA LEU A 34 -2.55 -13.68 9.00
C LEU A 34 -3.05 -14.13 10.37
N HIS A 35 -4.11 -14.94 10.43
CA HIS A 35 -4.65 -15.44 11.70
C HIS A 35 -3.69 -16.37 12.47
N THR A 36 -2.66 -16.93 11.83
CA THR A 36 -1.62 -17.72 12.51
C THR A 36 -0.46 -16.85 12.99
N LEU A 37 -0.33 -15.61 12.51
CA LEU A 37 0.79 -14.72 12.78
C LEU A 37 0.46 -13.58 13.74
N ILE A 38 -0.80 -13.17 13.79
CA ILE A 38 -1.28 -12.03 14.58
C ILE A 38 -2.59 -12.36 15.30
N LYS A 39 -2.89 -11.61 16.36
CA LYS A 39 -4.17 -11.71 17.08
C LYS A 39 -5.17 -10.66 16.58
N LYS A 40 -6.46 -10.90 16.82
CA LYS A 40 -7.52 -9.92 16.53
C LYS A 40 -7.21 -8.56 17.17
N LYS A 41 -7.46 -7.47 16.45
CA LYS A 41 -7.13 -6.06 16.81
C LYS A 41 -5.65 -5.70 16.75
N GLU A 42 -4.73 -6.66 16.72
CA GLU A 42 -3.32 -6.39 16.44
C GLU A 42 -3.21 -5.80 15.02
N TYR A 43 -2.40 -4.77 14.83
CA TYR A 43 -2.31 -4.03 13.55
C TYR A 43 -3.67 -3.51 13.04
N LYS A 44 -4.61 -3.21 13.94
CA LYS A 44 -6.02 -2.89 13.60
C LYS A 44 -6.70 -3.94 12.73
N SER A 45 -6.34 -5.21 12.93
CA SER A 45 -6.91 -6.32 12.17
C SER A 45 -8.32 -6.69 12.61
N MET A 46 -9.09 -7.23 11.66
CA MET A 46 -10.41 -7.81 11.92
C MET A 46 -10.64 -9.06 11.08
N TYR A 47 -11.51 -9.93 11.57
CA TYR A 47 -11.93 -11.13 10.85
C TYR A 47 -12.85 -10.77 9.69
N GLY A 48 -12.65 -11.44 8.55
CA GLY A 48 -13.65 -11.52 7.49
C GLY A 48 -14.96 -12.12 8.01
N LYS A 49 -16.03 -11.99 7.22
CA LYS A 49 -17.38 -12.46 7.58
C LYS A 49 -17.41 -13.95 7.97
N ASP A 50 -16.64 -14.77 7.27
CA ASP A 50 -16.50 -16.22 7.52
C ASP A 50 -15.69 -16.56 8.78
N LYS A 51 -15.02 -15.57 9.38
CA LYS A 51 -14.08 -15.72 10.50
C LYS A 51 -12.92 -16.68 10.22
N GLN A 52 -12.63 -16.96 8.95
CA GLN A 52 -11.52 -17.84 8.57
C GLN A 52 -10.18 -17.10 8.64
N TYR A 53 -10.14 -15.86 8.19
CA TYR A 53 -8.91 -15.06 8.12
C TYR A 53 -9.03 -13.70 8.79
N LEU A 54 -7.90 -13.21 9.31
CA LEU A 54 -7.73 -11.83 9.76
C LEU A 54 -7.24 -10.97 8.58
N TYR A 55 -7.66 -9.71 8.57
CA TYR A 55 -7.27 -8.71 7.57
C TYR A 55 -6.83 -7.44 8.27
N ILE A 56 -5.66 -6.91 7.89
CA ILE A 56 -5.13 -5.63 8.34
C ILE A 56 -5.67 -4.54 7.39
N LEU A 57 -6.27 -3.49 7.94
CA LEU A 57 -7.08 -2.55 7.14
C LEU A 57 -6.46 -1.15 6.97
N GLY A 58 -5.19 -0.97 7.36
CA GLY A 58 -4.47 0.26 7.07
C GLY A 58 -3.09 -0.03 6.50
N ALA A 59 -2.70 0.71 5.47
CA ALA A 59 -1.41 0.54 4.78
C ALA A 59 -0.22 0.64 5.74
N ASP A 60 -0.29 1.60 6.66
CA ASP A 60 0.70 1.79 7.73
C ASP A 60 0.90 0.56 8.61
N TYR A 61 -0.20 -0.14 8.88
CA TYR A 61 -0.19 -1.34 9.71
C TYR A 61 0.33 -2.55 8.96
N ILE A 62 0.15 -2.62 7.63
CA ILE A 62 0.83 -3.63 6.80
C ILE A 62 2.33 -3.42 6.88
N GLY A 63 2.84 -2.20 6.63
CA GLY A 63 4.29 -1.94 6.70
C GLY A 63 4.89 -2.28 8.05
N ARG A 64 4.20 -1.98 9.14
CA ARG A 64 4.62 -2.39 10.48
C ARG A 64 4.61 -3.91 10.65
N PHE A 65 3.54 -4.60 10.21
CA PHE A 65 3.45 -6.06 10.26
C PHE A 65 4.61 -6.72 9.50
N LEU A 66 4.91 -6.25 8.28
CA LEU A 66 6.01 -6.77 7.47
C LEU A 66 7.35 -6.57 8.18
N ASN A 67 7.58 -5.37 8.73
CA ASN A 67 8.80 -5.11 9.49
C ASN A 67 8.94 -6.02 10.73
N ASP A 68 7.84 -6.25 11.46
CA ASP A 68 7.84 -7.03 12.71
C ASP A 68 7.93 -8.55 12.43
N LYS A 69 7.51 -9.04 11.25
CA LYS A 69 7.45 -10.49 10.93
C LYS A 69 8.46 -10.96 9.89
N TRP A 70 8.83 -10.12 8.92
CA TRP A 70 9.83 -10.41 7.88
C TRP A 70 11.15 -9.68 8.11
N GLY A 71 11.17 -8.68 9.00
CA GLY A 71 12.34 -7.87 9.25
C GLY A 71 12.40 -6.65 8.34
N LYS A 72 13.57 -6.02 8.30
CA LYS A 72 13.76 -4.75 7.59
C LYS A 72 13.53 -4.92 6.08
N PRO A 73 12.93 -3.93 5.40
CA PRO A 73 12.76 -3.96 3.95
C PRO A 73 14.12 -3.98 3.23
N GLU A 74 14.24 -4.75 2.15
CA GLU A 74 15.45 -4.83 1.32
C GLU A 74 15.74 -3.48 0.64
N ILE A 75 14.68 -2.75 0.25
CA ILE A 75 14.78 -1.42 -0.36
C ILE A 75 13.89 -0.45 0.43
N SER A 76 14.48 0.62 0.94
CA SER A 76 13.74 1.70 1.60
C SER A 76 14.43 3.04 1.45
N GLY A 77 13.68 4.13 1.67
CA GLY A 77 14.25 5.48 1.67
C GLY A 77 13.23 6.59 1.86
N THR A 78 13.75 7.77 2.17
CA THR A 78 13.03 9.04 2.10
C THR A 78 13.25 9.66 0.72
N LEU A 79 12.19 10.22 0.14
CA LEU A 79 12.12 10.72 -1.23
C LEU A 79 11.78 12.21 -1.18
N HIS A 80 12.80 13.07 -1.32
CA HIS A 80 12.64 14.52 -1.17
C HIS A 80 12.22 15.20 -2.47
N ASN A 81 12.62 14.65 -3.61
CA ASN A 81 12.41 15.24 -4.93
C ASN A 81 12.20 14.16 -6.00
N ASN A 82 11.96 14.56 -7.25
CA ASN A 82 11.76 13.64 -8.36
C ASN A 82 12.99 12.75 -8.64
N ILE A 83 14.21 13.25 -8.43
CA ILE A 83 15.44 12.46 -8.64
C ILE A 83 15.46 11.25 -7.70
N ASP A 84 15.10 11.44 -6.43
CA ASP A 84 15.02 10.33 -5.46
C ASP A 84 13.98 9.29 -5.87
N ARG A 85 12.82 9.72 -6.38
CA ARG A 85 11.76 8.81 -6.83
C ARG A 85 12.15 8.02 -8.08
N GLN A 86 12.80 8.67 -9.04
CA GLN A 86 13.32 8.00 -10.24
C GLN A 86 14.45 7.02 -9.90
N ALA A 87 15.31 7.37 -8.93
CA ALA A 87 16.30 6.44 -8.40
C ALA A 87 15.64 5.24 -7.71
N MET A 88 14.55 5.44 -6.97
CA MET A 88 13.77 4.36 -6.37
C MET A 88 13.15 3.43 -7.42
N LEU A 89 12.48 3.98 -8.44
CA LEU A 89 11.95 3.20 -9.57
C LEU A 89 13.03 2.37 -10.25
N THR A 90 14.22 2.95 -10.44
CA THR A 90 15.36 2.23 -11.04
C THR A 90 15.82 1.06 -10.17
N LYS A 91 15.86 1.21 -8.85
CA LYS A 91 16.22 0.12 -7.91
C LYS A 91 15.20 -1.01 -7.91
N LEU A 92 13.92 -0.70 -8.16
CA LEU A 92 12.83 -1.67 -8.17
C LEU A 92 12.74 -2.48 -9.47
N LYS A 93 13.43 -2.06 -10.55
CA LYS A 93 13.39 -2.79 -11.81
C LYS A 93 13.77 -4.26 -11.61
N ARG A 94 12.98 -5.15 -12.23
CA ARG A 94 13.09 -6.61 -12.17
C ARG A 94 12.82 -7.24 -10.80
N GLN A 95 12.43 -6.46 -9.81
CA GLN A 95 12.06 -6.96 -8.49
C GLN A 95 10.59 -7.40 -8.47
N LYS A 96 10.22 -8.25 -7.51
CA LYS A 96 8.82 -8.58 -7.21
C LYS A 96 8.62 -8.56 -5.71
N GLY A 97 7.55 -7.93 -5.25
CA GLY A 97 7.39 -7.79 -3.81
C GLY A 97 6.23 -6.94 -3.36
N ILE A 98 6.22 -6.65 -2.06
CA ILE A 98 5.23 -5.78 -1.42
C ILE A 98 5.86 -4.42 -1.21
N ALA A 99 5.19 -3.37 -1.69
CA ALA A 99 5.61 -1.99 -1.52
C ALA A 99 4.65 -1.24 -0.60
N THR A 100 5.20 -0.54 0.39
CA THR A 100 4.47 0.40 1.24
C THR A 100 5.03 1.80 1.04
N MET A 101 4.16 2.79 1.08
CA MET A 101 4.55 4.18 0.86
C MET A 101 3.70 5.13 1.68
N ARG A 102 4.30 6.26 2.06
CA ARG A 102 3.60 7.43 2.59
C ARG A 102 4.02 8.66 1.83
N GLY A 103 3.13 9.62 1.73
CA GLY A 103 3.42 10.83 0.99
C GLY A 103 2.38 11.91 1.18
N ASN A 104 2.45 12.90 0.31
CA ASN A 104 1.56 14.05 0.32
C ASN A 104 0.65 14.05 -0.91
N HIS A 105 -0.58 14.49 -0.67
CA HIS A 105 -1.57 14.83 -1.67
C HIS A 105 -1.48 16.34 -1.93
N PHE A 106 -1.34 16.72 -3.20
CA PHE A 106 -1.23 18.09 -3.64
C PHE A 106 -2.43 18.48 -4.50
N VAL A 107 -2.97 19.67 -4.24
CA VAL A 107 -3.95 20.33 -5.11
C VAL A 107 -3.41 21.71 -5.48
N ASN A 108 -3.32 22.02 -6.77
CA ASN A 108 -2.73 23.25 -7.31
C ASN A 108 -1.32 23.52 -6.72
N ASN A 109 -0.49 22.48 -6.63
CA ASN A 109 0.85 22.49 -6.00
C ASN A 109 0.89 22.82 -4.50
N ILE A 110 -0.25 22.84 -3.81
CA ILE A 110 -0.33 23.03 -2.36
C ILE A 110 -0.56 21.66 -1.72
N SER A 111 0.24 21.29 -0.73
CA SER A 111 0.00 20.08 0.06
C SER A 111 -1.29 20.23 0.87
N VAL A 112 -2.30 19.41 0.58
CA VAL A 112 -3.62 19.46 1.24
C VAL A 112 -3.85 18.29 2.19
N GLY A 113 -2.94 17.32 2.22
CA GLY A 113 -3.04 16.18 3.13
C GLY A 113 -1.92 15.17 2.91
N SER A 114 -1.91 14.15 3.76
CA SER A 114 -1.04 13.00 3.63
C SER A 114 -1.82 11.77 3.17
N PHE A 115 -1.12 10.83 2.55
CA PHE A 115 -1.66 9.52 2.22
C PHE A 115 -0.69 8.42 2.64
N SER A 116 -1.24 7.22 2.80
CA SER A 116 -0.50 5.98 2.94
C SER A 116 -1.07 4.95 1.97
N HIS A 117 -0.21 4.21 1.31
CA HIS A 117 -0.61 3.20 0.33
C HIS A 117 0.25 1.93 0.46
N VAL A 118 -0.34 0.80 0.10
CA VAL A 118 0.36 -0.49 0.04
C VAL A 118 -0.14 -1.27 -1.16
N THR A 119 0.78 -1.85 -1.92
CA THR A 119 0.47 -2.60 -3.14
C THR A 119 1.56 -3.62 -3.42
N LEU A 120 1.39 -4.40 -4.48
CA LEU A 120 2.42 -5.28 -5.00
C LEU A 120 3.18 -4.56 -6.12
N TRP A 121 4.49 -4.78 -6.18
CA TRP A 121 5.33 -4.42 -7.31
C TRP A 121 5.65 -5.67 -8.12
N ASN A 122 5.51 -5.59 -9.44
CA ASN A 122 5.78 -6.71 -10.34
C ASN A 122 6.65 -6.27 -11.51
N LEU A 123 7.94 -6.58 -11.39
CA LEU A 123 9.02 -6.32 -12.35
C LEU A 123 9.28 -4.83 -12.58
N ASP A 124 8.34 -4.11 -13.18
CA ASP A 124 8.55 -2.76 -13.67
C ASP A 124 7.45 -1.77 -13.24
N GLU A 125 6.35 -2.24 -12.64
CA GLU A 125 5.23 -1.38 -12.24
C GLU A 125 4.44 -1.95 -11.05
N PHE A 126 3.73 -1.07 -10.34
CA PHE A 126 2.77 -1.46 -9.32
C PHE A 126 1.56 -2.20 -9.93
N VAL A 127 1.12 -3.28 -9.29
CA VAL A 127 0.04 -4.12 -9.81
C VAL A 127 -1.30 -3.37 -9.91
N ASP A 128 -1.59 -2.47 -8.98
CA ASP A 128 -2.81 -1.65 -9.00
C ASP A 128 -2.77 -0.54 -10.07
N VAL A 129 -1.57 -0.11 -10.49
CA VAL A 129 -1.37 0.77 -11.66
C VAL A 129 -1.56 -0.01 -12.96
N GLN A 130 -0.97 -1.21 -13.07
CA GLN A 130 -1.18 -2.11 -14.22
C GLN A 130 -2.67 -2.45 -14.42
N ASN A 131 -3.42 -2.56 -13.34
CA ASN A 131 -4.87 -2.81 -13.36
C ASN A 131 -5.72 -1.55 -13.61
N GLY A 132 -5.11 -0.37 -13.77
CA GLY A 132 -5.82 0.89 -14.01
C GLY A 132 -6.64 1.39 -12.82
N THR A 133 -6.34 0.91 -11.61
CA THR A 133 -7.07 1.27 -10.38
C THR A 133 -6.38 2.36 -9.57
N ASN A 134 -5.13 2.68 -9.91
CA ASN A 134 -4.33 3.66 -9.20
C ASN A 134 -3.28 4.30 -10.12
N ILE A 135 -2.53 5.26 -9.56
CA ILE A 135 -1.43 5.96 -10.22
C ILE A 135 -0.09 5.57 -9.59
N ASN A 136 0.99 5.72 -10.35
CA ASN A 136 2.33 5.46 -9.84
C ASN A 136 2.81 6.64 -8.98
N PHE A 137 2.77 6.46 -7.65
CA PHE A 137 3.14 7.49 -6.66
C PHE A 137 4.64 7.88 -6.65
N LEU A 138 5.48 7.15 -7.39
CA LEU A 138 6.89 7.47 -7.60
C LEU A 138 7.11 8.24 -8.92
N ASP A 139 6.16 8.21 -9.86
CA ASP A 139 6.26 8.89 -11.15
C ASP A 139 5.59 10.27 -11.13
N GLU A 140 6.31 11.27 -10.62
CA GLU A 140 5.80 12.64 -10.54
C GLU A 140 5.45 13.23 -11.91
N GLU A 141 6.26 12.96 -12.93
CA GLU A 141 6.10 13.58 -14.24
C GLU A 141 4.82 13.08 -14.93
N SER A 142 4.58 11.76 -14.92
CA SER A 142 3.36 11.20 -15.49
C SER A 142 2.10 11.66 -14.76
N GLN A 143 2.14 11.73 -13.43
CA GLN A 143 1.01 12.24 -12.65
C GLN A 143 0.68 13.70 -12.98
N ARG A 144 1.69 14.57 -13.02
CA ARG A 144 1.50 15.99 -13.34
C ARG A 144 0.91 16.20 -14.73
N LYS A 145 1.32 15.39 -15.71
CA LYS A 145 0.75 15.40 -17.06
C LYS A 145 -0.71 14.94 -17.07
N LEU A 146 -1.02 13.85 -16.37
CA LEU A 146 -2.36 13.26 -16.33
C LEU A 146 -3.40 14.21 -15.73
N TYR A 147 -3.02 14.96 -14.70
CA TYR A 147 -3.93 15.85 -13.97
C TYR A 147 -3.69 17.33 -14.23
N TYR A 148 -2.91 17.70 -15.27
CA TYR A 148 -2.62 19.10 -15.62
C TYR A 148 -2.10 19.95 -14.44
N ASN A 149 -1.29 19.36 -13.56
CA ASN A 149 -0.81 19.96 -12.29
C ASN A 149 -1.91 20.35 -11.28
N ILE A 150 -3.15 19.89 -11.46
CA ILE A 150 -4.28 20.22 -10.58
C ILE A 150 -4.28 19.35 -9.34
N GLU A 151 -4.12 18.03 -9.48
CA GLU A 151 -4.17 17.09 -8.35
C GLU A 151 -3.15 15.96 -8.55
N PHE A 152 -2.31 15.67 -7.56
CA PHE A 152 -1.34 14.57 -7.65
C PHE A 152 -0.83 14.12 -6.28
N TYR A 153 -0.25 12.93 -6.21
CA TYR A 153 0.13 12.24 -4.98
C TYR A 153 1.57 11.77 -5.07
N LEU A 154 2.46 12.31 -4.23
CA LEU A 154 3.88 11.97 -4.28
C LEU A 154 4.31 11.25 -3.03
N ALA A 155 4.88 10.05 -3.20
CA ALA A 155 5.52 9.34 -2.11
C ALA A 155 6.73 10.15 -1.59
N GLN A 156 6.85 10.19 -0.27
CA GLN A 156 7.94 10.80 0.49
C GLN A 156 8.71 9.77 1.30
N THR A 157 8.09 8.64 1.64
CA THR A 157 8.79 7.48 2.18
C THR A 157 8.34 6.23 1.44
N PHE A 158 9.27 5.30 1.29
CA PHE A 158 9.04 4.05 0.57
C PHE A 158 9.76 2.90 1.28
N SER A 159 9.14 1.73 1.27
CA SER A 159 9.71 0.48 1.79
C SER A 159 9.19 -0.69 0.99
N PHE A 160 10.07 -1.61 0.64
CA PHE A 160 9.79 -2.76 -0.22
C PHE A 160 10.36 -4.04 0.39
N TRP A 161 9.53 -5.08 0.39
CA TRP A 161 9.87 -6.44 0.79
C TRP A 161 9.81 -7.37 -0.42
N GLU A 162 10.90 -8.04 -0.74
CA GLU A 162 10.97 -8.97 -1.86
C GLU A 162 10.10 -10.23 -1.59
N LEU A 163 9.45 -10.73 -2.64
CA LEU A 163 8.74 -12.01 -2.64
C LEU A 163 9.50 -13.00 -3.52
N LEU A 164 9.98 -14.09 -2.91
CA LEU A 164 10.71 -15.18 -3.56
C LEU A 164 9.78 -16.13 -4.34
#